data_AF-A0A7W1FSQ5-F1
#
_entry.id   AF-A0A7W1FSQ5-F1
#
_cell.length_a   1.000
_cell.length_b   1.000
_cell.length_c   1.000
_cell.angle_alpha   90.00
_cell.angle_beta   90.00
_cell.angle_gamma   90.00
#
_symmetry.space_group_name_H-M   'P 1'
#
loop_
_entity.id
_entity.type
_entity.pdbx_description
1 polymer ?
#
loop_
_entity_poly.entity_id
_entity_poly.type
_entity_poly.pdbx_seq_one_letter_code
_entity_poly.pdbx_strand_id
1 'polypeptide(L)'
;MERTPLYEPMELAAGTEIELDATLERLVVLGYERVDRVARPGEFAVRGGIADVFPSTRRSPVRVEWWGDEIESVRAVSLATQRVVRELEAVTVYAAREGDLTGLAATDEELPEEARL
;
A
#
# COMPACT_ATOMS: atom_id res chain seq x y z
N MET A 1 -8.17 -7.33 19.34
CA MET A 1 -7.71 -6.72 18.08
C MET A 1 -6.48 -7.48 17.65
N GLU A 2 -6.61 -8.27 16.60
CA GLU A 2 -5.47 -8.98 16.00
C GLU A 2 -4.50 -7.94 15.45
N ARG A 3 -3.25 -7.92 15.95
CA ARG A 3 -2.22 -7.02 15.45
C ARG A 3 -1.73 -7.58 14.13
N THR A 4 -2.13 -6.98 13.00
CA THR A 4 -1.57 -7.37 11.71
C THR A 4 -0.05 -7.13 11.73
N PRO A 5 0.78 -8.09 11.28
CA PRO A 5 2.22 -7.90 11.18
C PRO A 5 2.54 -6.67 10.35
N LEU A 6 3.53 -5.90 10.82
CA LEU A 6 3.92 -4.60 10.26
C LEU A 6 4.39 -4.68 8.80
N TYR A 7 4.76 -5.87 8.35
CA TYR A 7 5.31 -6.14 7.03
C TYR A 7 4.40 -7.02 6.16
N GLU A 8 3.19 -7.33 6.62
CA GLU A 8 2.25 -8.06 5.78
C GLU A 8 1.82 -7.18 4.59
N PRO A 9 2.06 -7.64 3.35
CA PRO A 9 1.66 -6.90 2.18
C PRO A 9 0.14 -6.73 2.16
N MET A 10 -0.30 -5.57 1.71
CA MET A 10 -1.72 -5.24 1.61
C MET A 10 -2.21 -5.53 0.19
N GLU A 11 -3.22 -6.37 0.04
CA GLU A 11 -3.89 -6.55 -1.24
C GLU A 11 -5.06 -5.56 -1.37
N LEU A 12 -5.10 -4.85 -2.50
CA LEU A 12 -6.21 -3.97 -2.86
C LEU A 12 -6.83 -4.54 -4.14
N ALA A 13 -8.06 -5.04 -4.04
CA ALA A 13 -8.79 -5.65 -5.15
C ALA A 13 -10.18 -5.04 -5.26
N ALA A 14 -10.71 -4.95 -6.48
CA ALA A 14 -12.08 -4.48 -6.69
C ALA A 14 -13.08 -5.41 -5.96
N GLY A 15 -14.10 -4.83 -5.32
CA GLY A 15 -15.07 -5.55 -4.50
C GLY A 15 -14.60 -5.88 -3.07
N THR A 16 -13.43 -5.39 -2.65
CA THR A 16 -12.95 -5.55 -1.27
C THR A 16 -13.57 -4.49 -0.37
N GLU A 17 -14.20 -4.90 0.73
CA GLU A 17 -14.64 -4.02 1.82
C GLU A 17 -13.42 -3.61 2.67
N ILE A 18 -12.91 -2.40 2.42
CA ILE A 18 -11.84 -1.78 3.20
C ILE A 18 -11.96 -0.26 3.11
N GLU A 19 -12.01 0.39 4.27
CA GLU A 19 -12.09 1.85 4.36
C GLU A 19 -10.82 2.52 3.79
N LEU A 20 -11.02 3.64 3.09
CA LEU A 20 -9.92 4.44 2.55
C LEU A 20 -8.95 4.86 3.64
N ASP A 21 -9.44 5.44 4.75
CA ASP A 21 -8.58 5.94 5.81
C ASP A 21 -7.70 4.84 6.43
N ALA A 22 -8.27 3.65 6.66
CA ALA A 22 -7.52 2.48 7.14
C ALA A 22 -6.43 2.04 6.14
N THR A 23 -6.72 2.12 4.84
CA THR A 23 -5.73 1.87 3.78
C THR A 23 -4.60 2.90 3.83
N LEU A 24 -4.90 4.19 3.99
CA LEU A 24 -3.90 5.26 4.05
C LEU A 24 -2.98 5.12 5.26
N GLU A 25 -3.55 4.79 6.42
CA GLU A 25 -2.77 4.50 7.64
C GLU A 25 -1.81 3.33 7.41
N ARG A 26 -2.30 2.27 6.77
CA ARG A 26 -1.47 1.09 6.46
C ARG A 26 -0.37 1.41 5.45
N LEU A 27 -0.62 2.26 4.46
CA LEU A 27 0.43 2.73 3.54
C LEU A 27 1.56 3.45 4.28
N VAL A 28 1.23 4.28 5.28
CA VAL A 28 2.24 4.97 6.11
C VAL A 28 3.04 3.95 6.93
N VAL A 29 2.39 2.95 7.53
CA VAL A 29 3.06 1.86 8.26
C VAL A 29 4.00 1.07 7.34
N LEU A 30 3.59 0.81 6.10
CA LEU A 30 4.41 0.18 5.07
C LEU A 30 5.53 1.10 4.52
N GLY A 31 5.71 2.29 5.08
CA GLY A 31 6.80 3.21 4.74
C GLY A 31 6.54 4.07 3.49
N TYR A 32 5.29 4.21 3.06
CA TYR A 32 4.93 5.08 1.94
C TYR A 32 4.80 6.53 2.38
N GLU A 33 5.23 7.43 1.50
CA GLU A 33 5.19 8.87 1.72
C GLU A 33 3.95 9.50 1.06
N ARG A 34 3.19 10.27 1.84
CA ARG A 34 2.04 11.02 1.32
C ARG A 34 2.53 12.27 0.60
N VAL A 35 2.13 12.42 -0.66
CA VAL A 35 2.50 13.53 -1.54
C VAL A 35 1.27 14.08 -2.27
N ASP A 36 1.39 15.26 -2.88
CA ASP A 36 0.31 15.86 -3.67
C ASP A 36 0.10 15.14 -5.02
N ARG A 37 1.19 14.59 -5.57
CA ARG A 37 1.21 13.87 -6.83
C ARG A 37 2.32 12.84 -6.82
N VAL A 38 1.95 11.61 -7.13
CA VAL A 38 2.86 10.48 -7.24
C VAL A 38 3.82 10.64 -8.42
N ALA A 39 5.11 10.47 -8.14
CA ALA A 39 6.20 10.50 -9.11
C ALA A 39 7.16 9.30 -8.98
N ARG A 40 7.30 8.70 -7.80
CA ARG A 40 8.27 7.62 -7.51
C ARG A 40 7.67 6.46 -6.71
N PRO A 41 8.25 5.25 -6.81
CA PRO A 41 7.85 4.13 -5.96
C PRO A 41 7.95 4.48 -4.47
N GLY A 42 7.00 3.99 -3.68
CA GLY A 42 6.91 4.32 -2.26
C GLY A 42 6.18 5.63 -1.95
N GLU A 43 5.55 6.26 -2.94
CA GLU A 43 4.71 7.44 -2.75
C GLU A 43 3.23 7.09 -2.92
N PHE A 44 2.36 7.83 -2.23
CA PHE A 44 0.92 7.84 -2.49
C PHE A 44 0.33 9.25 -2.42
N ALA A 45 -0.75 9.49 -3.16
CA ALA A 45 -1.52 10.72 -3.13
C ALA A 45 -3.01 10.38 -3.00
N VAL A 46 -3.78 11.21 -2.30
CA VAL A 46 -5.22 11.00 -2.09
C VAL A 46 -6.03 12.24 -2.43
N ARG A 47 -7.17 12.05 -3.09
CA ARG A 47 -8.09 13.10 -3.54
C ARG A 47 -9.53 12.61 -3.46
N GLY A 48 -10.21 12.95 -2.36
CA GLY A 48 -11.55 12.39 -2.08
C GLY A 48 -11.46 10.87 -1.95
N GLY A 49 -12.40 10.14 -2.57
CA GLY A 49 -12.44 8.67 -2.58
C GLY A 49 -11.43 8.00 -3.53
N ILE A 50 -10.32 8.66 -3.87
CA ILE A 50 -9.34 8.14 -4.82
C ILE A 50 -7.94 8.22 -4.22
N ALA A 51 -7.18 7.14 -4.30
CA ALA A 51 -5.76 7.11 -3.99
C ALA A 51 -4.93 6.65 -5.19
N ASP A 52 -3.94 7.45 -5.57
CA ASP A 52 -2.87 7.01 -6.45
C ASP A 52 -1.74 6.47 -5.56
N VAL A 53 -1.34 5.22 -5.76
CA VAL A 53 -0.24 4.56 -5.03
C VAL A 53 0.81 4.14 -6.05
N PHE A 54 2.10 4.30 -5.74
CA PHE A 54 3.18 3.73 -6.54
C PHE A 54 3.84 2.59 -5.79
N PRO A 55 3.40 1.33 -6.02
CA PRO A 55 3.97 0.19 -5.32
C PRO A 55 5.47 0.06 -5.56
N SER A 56 6.21 -0.29 -4.52
CA SER A 56 7.67 -0.51 -4.58
C SER A 56 8.08 -1.58 -5.60
N THR A 57 7.19 -2.53 -5.90
CA THR A 57 7.44 -3.67 -6.80
C THR A 57 6.93 -3.47 -8.23
N ARG A 58 6.31 -2.33 -8.55
CA ARG A 58 5.73 -2.06 -9.87
C ARG A 58 6.48 -0.96 -10.64
N ARG A 59 6.25 -0.91 -11.95
CA ARG A 59 6.85 0.09 -12.87
C ARG A 59 5.98 1.33 -13.09
N SER A 60 4.74 1.29 -12.61
CA SER A 60 3.76 2.37 -12.76
C SER A 60 2.86 2.45 -11.53
N PRO A 61 2.33 3.64 -11.22
CA PRO A 61 1.34 3.80 -10.17
C PRO A 61 0.04 3.10 -10.52
N VAL A 62 -0.72 2.83 -9.48
CA VAL A 62 -2.09 2.35 -9.53
C VAL A 62 -2.99 3.40 -8.91
N ARG A 63 -4.17 3.59 -9.51
CA ARG A 63 -5.27 4.34 -8.92
C ARG A 63 -6.25 3.34 -8.34
N VAL A 64 -6.61 3.57 -7.09
CA VAL A 64 -7.65 2.85 -6.39
C VAL A 64 -8.78 3.83 -6.11
N GLU A 65 -10.01 3.44 -6.42
CA GLU A 65 -11.20 4.27 -6.24
C GLU A 65 -12.14 3.55 -5.28
N TRP A 66 -12.69 4.30 -4.33
CA TRP A 66 -13.58 3.82 -3.28
C TRP A 66 -14.98 4.39 -3.46
N TRP A 67 -15.98 3.56 -3.15
CA TRP A 67 -17.36 3.95 -2.94
C TRP A 67 -17.77 3.58 -1.52
N GLY A 68 -17.78 4.58 -0.62
CA GLY A 68 -17.96 4.32 0.80
C GLY A 68 -16.76 3.56 1.37
N ASP A 69 -17.01 2.34 1.85
CA ASP A 69 -16.06 1.40 2.44
C ASP A 69 -15.67 0.26 1.50
N GLU A 70 -16.03 0.34 0.21
CA GLU A 70 -15.70 -0.68 -0.80
C GLU A 70 -14.75 -0.12 -1.86
N ILE A 71 -13.76 -0.91 -2.27
CA ILE A 71 -12.95 -0.62 -3.45
C ILE A 71 -13.79 -0.88 -4.71
N GLU A 72 -14.19 0.20 -5.38
CA GLU A 72 -14.93 0.14 -6.64
C GLU A 72 -14.01 -0.32 -7.79
N SER A 73 -12.75 0.13 -7.82
CA SER A 73 -11.85 -0.22 -8.91
C SER A 73 -10.37 -0.04 -8.61
N VAL A 74 -9.54 -0.80 -9.34
CA VAL A 74 -8.08 -0.69 -9.35
C VAL A 74 -7.60 -0.53 -10.79
N ARG A 75 -6.78 0.48 -11.06
CA ARG A 75 -6.38 0.86 -12.43
C ARG A 75 -4.91 1.20 -12.50
N ALA A 76 -4.22 0.79 -13.56
CA ALA A 76 -2.85 1.27 -13.82
C ALA A 76 -2.89 2.69 -14.40
N VAL A 77 -2.00 3.56 -13.93
CA VAL A 77 -1.91 4.96 -14.35
C VAL A 77 -0.55 5.25 -14.98
N SER A 78 -0.55 6.04 -16.06
CA SER A 78 0.68 6.55 -16.66
C SER A 78 1.29 7.65 -15.81
N LEU A 79 2.56 7.53 -15.41
CA LEU A 79 3.27 8.60 -14.68
C LEU A 79 3.31 9.91 -15.46
N ALA A 80 3.55 9.82 -16.77
CA ALA A 80 3.74 10.97 -17.64
C ALA A 80 2.45 11.79 -17.80
N THR A 81 1.32 11.12 -18.00
CA THR A 81 0.05 11.78 -18.33
C THR A 81 -0.93 11.81 -17.17
N GLN A 82 -0.71 11.01 -16.11
CA GLN A 82 -1.62 10.81 -14.98
C GLN A 82 -3.01 10.33 -15.41
N ARG A 83 -3.07 9.60 -16.52
CA ARG A 83 -4.29 9.00 -17.05
C ARG A 83 -4.28 7.50 -16.83
N VAL A 84 -5.46 6.96 -16.59
CA VAL A 84 -5.71 5.52 -16.59
C VAL A 84 -5.27 4.93 -17.93
N VAL A 85 -4.56 3.81 -17.85
CA VAL A 85 -4.08 3.05 -19.01
C VAL A 85 -4.87 1.75 -19.18
N ARG A 86 -5.16 1.05 -18.08
CA ARG A 86 -5.93 -0.19 -18.06
C ARG A 86 -6.48 -0.49 -16.66
N GLU A 87 -7.53 -1.30 -16.60
CA GLU A 87 -8.05 -1.86 -15.35
C GLU A 87 -7.19 -3.03 -14.87
N LEU A 88 -7.24 -3.29 -13.56
CA LEU A 88 -6.56 -4.38 -12.86
C LEU A 88 -7.59 -5.04 -11.93
N GLU A 89 -7.51 -6.36 -11.77
CA GLU A 89 -8.34 -7.07 -10.79
C GLU A 89 -7.86 -6.75 -9.36
N ALA A 90 -6.54 -6.75 -9.15
CA ALA A 90 -5.92 -6.50 -7.85
C ALA A 90 -4.50 -5.92 -7.92
N VAL A 91 -4.05 -5.39 -6.78
CA VAL A 91 -2.67 -4.98 -6.52
C VAL A 91 -2.23 -5.36 -5.11
N THR A 92 -1.12 -6.08 -5.03
CA THR A 92 -0.39 -6.29 -3.78
C THR A 92 0.61 -5.16 -3.56
N VAL A 93 0.50 -4.50 -2.41
CA VAL A 93 1.36 -3.39 -1.96
C VAL A 93 2.28 -3.92 -0.87
N TYR A 94 3.56 -4.02 -1.21
CA TYR A 94 4.63 -4.40 -0.27
C TYR A 94 5.20 -3.15 0.41
N ALA A 95 5.90 -3.34 1.52
CA ALA A 95 6.63 -2.28 2.19
C ALA A 95 7.56 -1.52 1.20
N ALA A 96 7.62 -0.20 1.34
CA ALA A 96 8.46 0.68 0.55
C ALA A 96 9.83 0.94 1.20
N ARG A 97 9.94 0.73 2.50
CA ARG A 97 11.17 0.92 3.29
C ARG A 97 11.26 -0.19 4.33
N GLU A 98 12.48 -0.58 4.68
CA GLU A 98 12.72 -1.37 5.89
C GLU A 98 12.32 -0.48 7.08
N GLY A 99 11.28 -0.88 7.81
CA GLY A 99 10.76 -0.08 8.93
C GLY A 99 11.80 0.08 10.03
N ASP A 100 11.76 1.19 10.76
CA ASP A 100 12.58 1.40 11.93
C ASP A 100 12.28 0.32 13.00
N LEU A 101 13.13 -0.71 13.07
CA LEU A 101 13.02 -1.83 14.01
C LEU A 101 13.13 -1.36 15.47
N THR A 102 13.64 -0.16 15.70
CA THR A 102 14.02 0.35 17.02
C THR A 102 12.81 0.66 17.92
N GLY A 103 11.64 0.94 17.35
CA GLY A 103 10.39 1.17 18.08
C GLY A 103 9.50 -0.07 18.22
N LEU A 104 9.89 -1.18 17.61
CA LEU A 104 9.07 -2.38 17.42
C LEU A 104 9.79 -3.64 17.84
N ALA A 105 10.74 -3.53 18.78
CA ALA A 105 11.20 -4.65 19.58
C ALA A 105 10.01 -5.23 20.37
N ALA A 106 9.13 -5.96 19.68
CA ALA A 106 8.74 -7.26 20.16
C ALA A 106 10.05 -8.00 20.41
N THR A 107 10.22 -8.42 21.65
CA THR A 107 11.38 -9.12 22.18
C THR A 107 11.91 -10.18 21.23
N ASP A 108 13.22 -10.33 21.21
CA ASP A 108 14.08 -11.24 20.43
C ASP A 108 13.75 -12.75 20.56
N GLU A 109 12.55 -13.11 21.01
CA GLU A 109 12.18 -14.44 21.49
C GLU A 109 11.39 -15.30 20.48
N GLU A 110 11.06 -14.79 19.29
CA GLU A 110 10.24 -15.55 18.31
C GLU A 110 10.80 -15.55 16.87
N LEU A 111 12.13 -15.63 16.70
CA LEU A 111 12.68 -16.07 15.42
C LEU A 111 12.72 -17.61 15.38
N PRO A 112 12.14 -18.27 14.34
CA PRO A 112 12.29 -19.70 14.12
C PRO A 112 13.77 -20.07 14.07
N GLU A 113 14.16 -21.19 14.70
CA GLU A 113 15.57 -21.63 14.77
C GLU A 113 16.24 -21.73 13.39
N GLU A 114 15.46 -21.97 12.34
CA GLU A 114 15.90 -22.06 10.95
C GLU A 114 16.37 -20.74 10.33
N ALA A 115 16.20 -19.61 11.02
CA ALA A 115 16.72 -18.30 10.62
C ALA A 115 18.01 -17.87 11.37
N ARG A 116 18.55 -18.70 12.29
CA ARG A 116 19.84 -18.44 12.94
C ARG A 116 20.96 -19.11 12.14
N LEU A 117 21.86 -18.30 11.57
CA LEU A 117 23.04 -18.73 10.81
C LEU A 117 24.14 -19.23 11.75
#